data_AF-A0A6F8ZE49-F1
#
_entry.id   AF-A0A6F8ZE49-F1
#
_cell.length_a   1.000
_cell.length_b   1.000
_cell.length_c   1.000
_cell.angle_alpha   90.00
_cell.angle_beta   90.00
_cell.angle_gamma   90.00
#
_symmetry.space_group_name_H-M   'P 1'
#
loop_
_entity.id
_entity.type
_entity.pdbx_description
1 polymer ?
#
loop_
_entity_poly.entity_id
_entity_poly.type
_entity_poly.pdbx_seq_one_letter_code
_entity_poly.pdbx_strand_id
1 'polypeptide(L)'
;MNRKHAIRLAGAAALAVSAAGCGPVAAGSHTQPAAAASRAPAPVTLLTAAPTGMVVPAGQAATFTVTAYTAGMHPAAGRSVTFFIGPMTPLSGVPPKAWYPTGSAGAQRYVSGFSTRTDARGQATITLKPQGAGVMEMVGIDVGNLKTYDSASGRPLASLDAWWTTAAATPHTPPGSSLTVSPWVAVAAPHSRVPLEVTAAGPAGPVAEAAVTITSPLLGQSAGMTANGTMLTTSRTGQARMSLAMGPAAGYPVRIVATWPDGARVAGGINAALLAGAHPRFTGAATGSRGGM
;
A
#
# COMPACT_ATOMS: atom_id res chain seq x y z
N MET A 1 -73.58 2.25 1.07
CA MET A 1 -73.64 2.23 2.55
C MET A 1 -72.23 2.31 3.10
N ASN A 2 -71.98 3.40 3.83
CA ASN A 2 -71.07 3.59 4.98
C ASN A 2 -69.61 3.14 4.90
N ARG A 3 -68.65 4.09 4.76
CA ARG A 3 -68.07 4.99 5.80
C ARG A 3 -66.87 4.28 6.46
N LYS A 4 -65.65 4.83 6.60
CA LYS A 4 -65.24 6.24 6.76
C LYS A 4 -63.70 6.34 6.80
N HIS A 5 -63.21 7.45 6.24
CA HIS A 5 -62.19 8.38 6.74
C HIS A 5 -60.72 7.94 6.85
N ALA A 6 -59.70 8.80 6.68
CA ALA A 6 -59.49 10.15 6.13
C ALA A 6 -57.97 10.43 6.38
N ILE A 7 -57.22 11.25 5.61
CA ILE A 7 -56.96 12.71 5.77
C ILE A 7 -55.73 12.95 4.85
N ARG A 8 -55.84 13.68 3.71
CA ARG A 8 -55.34 15.06 3.41
C ARG A 8 -53.96 15.42 4.05
N LEU A 9 -52.98 16.02 3.36
CA LEU A 9 -53.05 17.29 2.64
C LEU A 9 -52.01 17.36 1.50
N ALA A 10 -52.45 17.94 0.38
CA ALA A 10 -51.63 18.58 -0.64
C ALA A 10 -51.33 20.03 -0.24
N GLY A 11 -50.29 20.63 -0.85
CA GLY A 11 -50.03 22.06 -0.73
C GLY A 11 -48.81 22.53 -1.50
N ALA A 12 -48.88 22.50 -2.83
CA ALA A 12 -48.11 23.37 -3.71
C ALA A 12 -49.00 24.56 -4.13
N ALA A 13 -48.35 25.63 -4.61
CA ALA A 13 -48.88 26.93 -5.07
C ALA A 13 -48.85 28.04 -3.99
N ALA A 14 -48.48 29.29 -4.25
CA ALA A 14 -48.09 29.99 -5.47
C ALA A 14 -47.29 31.26 -5.11
N LEU A 15 -46.56 31.78 -6.10
CA LEU A 15 -46.02 33.13 -6.13
C LEU A 15 -47.10 34.19 -5.88
N ALA A 16 -46.75 35.25 -5.14
CA ALA A 16 -47.34 36.57 -5.28
C ALA A 16 -46.22 37.64 -5.20
N VAL A 17 -46.00 38.31 -6.33
CA VAL A 17 -45.37 39.63 -6.53
C VAL A 17 -46.53 40.64 -6.35
N SER A 18 -46.48 41.86 -5.81
CA SER A 18 -45.48 42.83 -5.34
C SER A 18 -46.26 43.91 -4.56
N ALA A 19 -45.63 44.61 -3.61
CA ALA A 19 -46.03 45.98 -3.28
C ALA A 19 -44.78 46.81 -2.94
N ALA A 20 -44.66 47.95 -3.63
CA ALA A 20 -43.63 48.94 -3.46
C ALA A 20 -43.67 49.56 -2.05
N GLY A 21 -42.50 49.71 -1.44
CA GLY A 21 -42.34 50.40 -0.16
C GLY A 21 -40.89 50.87 -0.02
N CYS A 22 -40.69 52.17 -0.21
CA CYS A 22 -39.43 52.87 -0.02
C CYS A 22 -39.11 52.93 1.49
N GLY A 23 -37.96 52.42 1.93
CA GLY A 23 -37.52 52.44 3.34
C GLY A 23 -36.18 51.70 3.53
N PRO A 24 -35.35 52.09 4.52
CA PRO A 24 -33.89 52.19 4.36
C PRO A 24 -33.12 50.87 4.46
N VAL A 25 -31.91 50.91 3.89
CA VAL A 25 -30.91 49.84 3.77
C VAL A 25 -30.56 49.24 5.14
N ALA A 26 -31.00 48.00 5.39
CA ALA A 26 -30.34 47.12 6.35
C ALA A 26 -29.34 46.26 5.57
N ALA A 27 -28.04 46.47 5.81
CA ALA A 27 -26.98 45.61 5.31
C ALA A 27 -27.08 44.23 5.97
N GLY A 28 -28.01 43.41 5.48
CA GLY A 28 -28.05 41.98 5.74
C GLY A 28 -26.93 41.33 4.94
N SER A 29 -25.79 41.12 5.59
CA SER A 29 -24.75 40.22 5.10
C SER A 29 -25.34 38.81 5.02
N HIS A 30 -25.98 38.50 3.89
CA HIS A 30 -26.17 37.12 3.46
C HIS A 30 -24.78 36.56 3.15
N THR A 31 -24.12 36.05 4.19
CA THR A 31 -23.03 35.10 4.05
C THR A 31 -23.60 33.86 3.37
N GLN A 32 -23.58 33.88 2.04
CA GLN A 32 -23.63 32.69 1.23
C GLN A 32 -22.65 31.69 1.84
N PRO A 33 -23.07 30.49 2.26
CA PRO A 33 -22.14 29.51 2.80
C PRO A 33 -21.08 29.27 1.74
N ALA A 34 -19.85 29.71 2.04
CA ALA A 34 -18.71 29.50 1.17
C ALA A 34 -18.66 28.00 0.89
N ALA A 35 -18.82 27.62 -0.38
CA ALA A 35 -18.55 26.26 -0.81
C ALA A 35 -17.17 25.90 -0.28
N ALA A 36 -17.11 25.00 0.71
CA ALA A 36 -15.85 24.57 1.28
C ALA A 36 -15.01 24.06 0.11
N ALA A 37 -13.96 24.78 -0.25
CA ALA A 37 -13.05 24.38 -1.31
C ALA A 37 -12.54 23.00 -0.91
N SER A 38 -12.99 21.96 -1.62
CA SER A 38 -12.59 20.57 -1.37
C SER A 38 -11.10 20.48 -1.69
N ARG A 39 -10.26 20.69 -0.68
CA ARG A 39 -8.81 20.56 -0.82
C ARG A 39 -8.52 19.13 -1.26
N ALA A 40 -7.80 19.00 -2.38
CA ALA A 40 -7.39 17.71 -2.88
C ALA A 40 -6.69 16.92 -1.75
N PRO A 41 -7.07 15.65 -1.51
CA PRO A 41 -6.48 14.85 -0.45
C PRO A 41 -4.95 14.74 -0.63
N ALA A 42 -4.15 15.02 0.40
CA ALA A 42 -2.69 15.00 0.33
C ALA A 42 -2.14 13.66 -0.20
N PRO A 43 -1.09 13.62 -1.04
CA PRO A 43 -0.64 12.38 -1.66
C PRO A 43 -0.11 11.37 -0.62
N VAL A 44 -0.35 10.09 -0.89
CA VAL A 44 0.28 8.97 -0.19
C VAL A 44 1.73 8.88 -0.63
N THR A 45 2.64 8.78 0.33
CA THR A 45 4.10 8.76 0.12
C THR A 45 4.78 7.52 0.69
N LEU A 46 4.08 6.75 1.53
CA LEU A 46 4.63 5.58 2.21
C LEU A 46 3.53 4.53 2.43
N LEU A 47 3.87 3.27 2.16
CA LEU A 47 3.12 2.10 2.61
C LEU A 47 4.01 1.25 3.52
N THR A 48 3.44 0.77 4.62
CA THR A 48 4.03 -0.25 5.47
C THR A 48 3.11 -1.46 5.53
N ALA A 49 3.69 -2.64 5.69
CA ALA A 49 2.97 -3.88 5.91
C ALA A 49 3.81 -4.79 6.82
N ALA A 50 3.15 -5.52 7.70
CA ALA A 50 3.80 -6.46 8.60
C ALA A 50 2.89 -7.69 8.77
N PRO A 51 3.28 -8.87 8.27
CA PRO A 51 4.46 -9.12 7.44
C PRO A 51 4.27 -8.67 5.97
N THR A 52 5.37 -8.56 5.22
CA THR A 52 5.36 -8.38 3.75
C THR A 52 5.37 -9.72 3.01
N GLY A 53 5.92 -10.78 3.62
CA GLY A 53 5.84 -12.15 3.13
C GLY A 53 5.50 -13.10 4.27
N MET A 54 4.62 -14.07 4.03
CA MET A 54 4.22 -15.06 5.03
C MET A 54 4.09 -16.46 4.44
N VAL A 55 4.43 -17.45 5.26
CA VAL A 55 4.28 -18.86 4.97
C VAL A 55 3.12 -19.40 5.80
N VAL A 56 2.12 -19.91 5.10
CA VAL A 56 0.80 -20.23 5.63
C VAL A 56 0.62 -21.74 5.58
N PRO A 57 0.02 -22.37 6.61
CA PRO A 57 -0.35 -23.78 6.51
C PRO A 57 -1.35 -23.98 5.35
N ALA A 58 -1.17 -25.00 4.53
CA ALA A 58 -2.14 -25.36 3.50
C ALA A 58 -3.54 -25.54 4.10
N GLY A 59 -4.56 -25.03 3.42
CA GLY A 59 -5.94 -25.03 3.92
C GLY A 59 -6.28 -23.90 4.90
N GLN A 60 -5.34 -23.01 5.23
CA GLN A 60 -5.61 -21.83 6.08
C GLN A 60 -5.70 -20.53 5.26
N ALA A 61 -6.48 -19.56 5.74
CA ALA A 61 -6.54 -18.23 5.11
C ALA A 61 -5.29 -17.40 5.43
N ALA A 62 -4.98 -16.42 4.60
CA ALA A 62 -3.90 -15.45 4.82
C ALA A 62 -4.48 -14.04 4.89
N THR A 63 -4.00 -13.18 5.79
CA THR A 63 -4.47 -11.78 5.86
C THR A 63 -3.30 -10.83 5.90
N PHE A 64 -3.36 -9.80 5.06
CA PHE A 64 -2.44 -8.68 5.08
C PHE A 64 -3.13 -7.41 5.55
N THR A 65 -2.39 -6.62 6.32
CA THR A 65 -2.75 -5.25 6.69
C THR A 65 -1.68 -4.30 6.17
N VAL A 66 -2.10 -3.34 5.36
CA VAL A 66 -1.26 -2.27 4.84
C VAL A 66 -1.66 -0.97 5.51
N THR A 67 -0.67 -0.19 5.96
CA THR A 67 -0.90 1.16 6.46
C THR A 67 -0.31 2.18 5.51
N ALA A 68 -1.12 3.14 5.09
CA ALA A 68 -0.75 4.20 4.17
C ALA A 68 -0.54 5.52 4.91
N TYR A 69 0.53 6.23 4.56
CA TYR A 69 0.88 7.52 5.14
C TYR A 69 1.09 8.58 4.06
N THR A 70 0.72 9.82 4.40
CA THR A 70 1.12 11.00 3.63
C THR A 70 2.48 11.51 4.12
N ALA A 71 2.99 12.57 3.49
CA ALA A 71 4.16 13.29 4.00
C ALA A 71 3.96 13.66 5.48
N GLY A 72 5.03 13.59 6.29
CA GLY A 72 4.98 13.83 7.73
C GLY A 72 4.47 12.66 8.58
N MET A 73 4.35 11.44 8.01
CA MET A 73 3.90 10.23 8.72
C MET A 73 2.45 10.32 9.25
N HIS A 74 1.60 11.15 8.63
CA HIS A 74 0.18 11.18 8.96
C HIS A 74 -0.57 10.05 8.26
N PRO A 75 -1.48 9.34 8.95
CA PRO A 75 -2.33 8.34 8.34
C PRO A 75 -3.12 8.88 7.13
N ALA A 76 -3.01 8.20 6.00
CA ALA A 76 -3.74 8.55 4.80
C ALA A 76 -5.14 7.92 4.84
N ALA A 77 -6.05 8.54 5.59
CA ALA A 77 -7.42 8.05 5.74
C ALA A 77 -8.29 8.29 4.49
N GLY A 78 -9.30 7.41 4.29
CA GLY A 78 -10.34 7.55 3.26
C GLY A 78 -9.85 7.39 1.81
N ARG A 79 -8.65 6.85 1.59
CA ARG A 79 -8.06 6.66 0.27
C ARG A 79 -8.66 5.46 -0.41
N SER A 80 -8.96 5.58 -1.71
CA SER A 80 -9.37 4.43 -2.51
C SER A 80 -8.29 3.37 -2.52
N VAL A 81 -8.69 2.11 -2.39
CA VAL A 81 -7.81 0.95 -2.39
C VAL A 81 -8.27 -0.04 -3.45
N THR A 82 -7.33 -0.55 -4.22
CA THR A 82 -7.54 -1.70 -5.11
C THR A 82 -6.40 -2.67 -4.90
N PHE A 83 -6.71 -3.94 -4.65
CA PHE A 83 -5.70 -4.98 -4.56
C PHE A 83 -5.67 -5.77 -5.86
N PHE A 84 -4.52 -6.34 -6.20
CA PHE A 84 -4.31 -7.17 -7.37
C PHE A 84 -3.70 -8.49 -6.96
N ILE A 85 -4.29 -9.60 -7.40
CA ILE A 85 -3.80 -10.94 -7.06
C ILE A 85 -3.09 -11.56 -8.25
N GLY A 86 -1.82 -11.91 -8.05
CA GLY A 86 -0.98 -12.61 -9.00
C GLY A 86 -0.63 -14.02 -8.50
N PRO A 87 -1.34 -15.07 -8.94
CA PRO A 87 -1.00 -16.46 -8.59
C PRO A 87 0.34 -16.87 -9.23
N MET A 88 1.19 -17.56 -8.49
CA MET A 88 2.45 -18.11 -9.01
C MET A 88 2.96 -19.32 -8.23
N THR A 89 4.03 -19.92 -8.76
CA THR A 89 4.77 -20.97 -8.06
C THR A 89 5.81 -20.36 -7.12
N PRO A 90 5.86 -20.77 -5.85
CA PRO A 90 6.83 -20.30 -4.88
C PRO A 90 8.28 -20.44 -5.40
N LEU A 91 9.11 -19.42 -5.13
CA LEU A 91 10.55 -19.40 -5.46
C LEU A 91 10.92 -19.63 -6.93
N SER A 92 9.97 -19.69 -7.86
CA SER A 92 10.22 -19.94 -9.29
C SER A 92 11.06 -18.86 -9.97
N GLY A 93 11.12 -17.65 -9.39
CA GLY A 93 11.77 -16.49 -10.01
C GLY A 93 10.99 -15.90 -11.19
N VAL A 94 9.84 -16.48 -11.54
CA VAL A 94 8.99 -16.04 -12.65
C VAL A 94 7.80 -15.28 -12.10
N PRO A 95 7.54 -14.03 -12.53
CA PRO A 95 6.39 -13.28 -12.05
C PRO A 95 5.06 -13.88 -12.55
N PRO A 96 3.94 -13.62 -11.86
CA PRO A 96 2.61 -14.03 -12.29
C PRO A 96 2.31 -13.55 -13.71
N LYS A 97 1.77 -14.44 -14.56
CA LYS A 97 1.35 -14.10 -15.93
C LYS A 97 0.06 -13.29 -15.96
N ALA A 98 -0.77 -13.42 -14.92
CA ALA A 98 -2.06 -12.77 -14.82
C ALA A 98 -2.20 -12.12 -13.45
N TRP A 99 -2.80 -10.93 -13.43
CA TRP A 99 -3.13 -10.18 -12.22
C TRP A 99 -4.60 -9.85 -12.23
N TYR A 100 -5.29 -10.17 -11.14
CA TYR A 100 -6.73 -9.97 -11.03
C TYR A 100 -7.03 -8.85 -10.02
N PRO A 101 -7.62 -7.73 -10.44
CA PRO A 101 -8.07 -6.71 -9.49
C PRO A 101 -9.18 -7.27 -8.60
N THR A 102 -9.17 -6.92 -7.32
CA THR A 102 -10.25 -7.27 -6.40
C THR A 102 -11.58 -6.71 -6.88
N GLY A 103 -12.66 -7.46 -6.67
CA GLY A 103 -13.98 -7.17 -7.24
C GLY A 103 -14.21 -7.72 -8.66
N SER A 104 -13.17 -8.20 -9.35
CA SER A 104 -13.34 -8.93 -10.61
C SER A 104 -13.71 -10.41 -10.40
N ALA A 105 -14.35 -11.03 -11.39
CA ALA A 105 -14.65 -12.46 -11.37
C ALA A 105 -13.39 -13.34 -11.20
N GLY A 106 -12.26 -12.93 -11.81
CA GLY A 106 -10.99 -13.64 -11.70
C GLY A 106 -10.40 -13.66 -10.28
N ALA A 107 -10.68 -12.63 -9.47
CA ALA A 107 -10.20 -12.56 -8.08
C ALA A 107 -11.05 -13.37 -7.09
N GLN A 108 -12.29 -13.73 -7.43
CA GLN A 108 -13.24 -14.39 -6.51
C GLN A 108 -12.74 -15.73 -5.96
N ARG A 109 -11.87 -16.44 -6.69
CA ARG A 109 -11.30 -17.72 -6.24
C ARG A 109 -10.17 -17.57 -5.22
N TYR A 110 -9.60 -16.38 -5.09
CA TYR A 110 -8.45 -16.12 -4.23
C TYR A 110 -8.77 -15.26 -3.02
N VAL A 111 -9.79 -14.40 -3.09
CA VAL A 111 -10.05 -13.40 -2.06
C VAL A 111 -11.38 -13.67 -1.36
N SER A 112 -11.37 -13.67 -0.03
CA SER A 112 -12.57 -13.79 0.80
C SER A 112 -13.06 -12.46 1.35
N GLY A 113 -12.16 -11.47 1.50
CA GLY A 113 -12.50 -10.12 1.94
C GLY A 113 -11.41 -9.12 1.61
N PHE A 114 -11.79 -7.86 1.39
CA PHE A 114 -10.83 -6.77 1.13
C PHE A 114 -11.44 -5.40 1.44
N SER A 115 -10.58 -4.46 1.77
CA SER A 115 -10.93 -3.04 1.92
C SER A 115 -10.95 -2.34 0.57
N THR A 116 -11.95 -1.50 0.31
CA THR A 116 -11.98 -0.61 -0.86
C THR A 116 -11.51 0.81 -0.52
N ARG A 117 -11.35 1.11 0.76
CA ARG A 117 -10.77 2.35 1.26
C ARG A 117 -9.90 2.12 2.49
N THR A 118 -8.96 3.03 2.74
CA THR A 118 -8.25 3.08 4.03
C THR A 118 -9.16 3.64 5.14
N ASP A 119 -9.02 3.10 6.34
CA ASP A 119 -9.74 3.55 7.53
C ASP A 119 -9.14 4.85 8.14
N ALA A 120 -9.62 5.26 9.31
CA ALA A 120 -9.13 6.46 10.02
C ALA A 120 -7.64 6.38 10.42
N ARG A 121 -7.08 5.17 10.52
CA ARG A 121 -5.66 4.90 10.79
C ARG A 121 -4.86 4.71 9.52
N GLY A 122 -5.45 4.95 8.34
CA GLY A 122 -4.79 4.73 7.06
C GLY A 122 -4.65 3.25 6.70
N GLN A 123 -5.35 2.35 7.38
CA GLN A 123 -5.21 0.90 7.22
C GLN A 123 -6.17 0.36 6.17
N ALA A 124 -5.70 -0.61 5.40
CA ALA A 124 -6.50 -1.41 4.48
C ALA A 124 -6.09 -2.88 4.61
N THR A 125 -7.06 -3.77 4.54
CA THR A 125 -6.84 -5.21 4.68
C THR A 125 -7.26 -5.98 3.45
N ILE A 126 -6.62 -7.13 3.24
CA ILE A 126 -7.06 -8.16 2.31
C ILE A 126 -6.89 -9.52 2.96
N THR A 127 -7.91 -10.37 2.82
CA THR A 127 -7.91 -11.76 3.26
C THR A 127 -8.01 -12.66 2.04
N LEU A 128 -6.97 -13.48 1.87
CA LEU A 128 -6.86 -14.52 0.87
C LEU A 128 -7.52 -15.80 1.38
N LYS A 129 -8.14 -16.53 0.46
CA LYS A 129 -8.79 -17.81 0.73
C LYS A 129 -7.75 -18.89 1.06
N PRO A 130 -8.15 -19.95 1.78
CA PRO A 130 -7.38 -21.17 1.86
C PRO A 130 -6.92 -21.69 0.50
N GLN A 131 -5.63 -22.01 0.38
CA GLN A 131 -5.06 -22.68 -0.79
C GLN A 131 -4.42 -24.02 -0.43
N GLY A 132 -4.22 -24.86 -1.45
CA GLY A 132 -3.42 -26.08 -1.33
C GLY A 132 -1.92 -25.80 -1.18
N ALA A 133 -1.16 -26.83 -0.82
CA ALA A 133 0.29 -26.73 -0.70
C ALA A 133 0.97 -26.44 -2.05
N GLY A 134 2.09 -25.71 -2.02
CA GLY A 134 2.88 -25.38 -3.21
C GLY A 134 2.30 -24.21 -4.03
N VAL A 135 1.31 -23.51 -3.50
CA VAL A 135 0.70 -22.33 -4.11
C VAL A 135 1.28 -21.07 -3.47
N MET A 136 1.61 -20.06 -4.28
CA MET A 136 1.92 -18.72 -3.79
C MET A 136 1.03 -17.69 -4.48
N GLU A 137 0.62 -16.68 -3.74
CA GLU A 137 -0.10 -15.53 -4.27
C GLU A 137 0.68 -14.25 -3.94
N MET A 138 0.93 -13.46 -4.98
CA MET A 138 1.43 -12.09 -4.85
C MET A 138 0.27 -11.12 -4.77
N VAL A 139 0.38 -10.10 -3.92
CA VAL A 139 -0.62 -9.05 -3.74
C VAL A 139 -0.02 -7.70 -4.06
N GLY A 140 -0.43 -7.11 -5.19
CA GLY A 140 -0.20 -5.70 -5.49
C GLY A 140 -1.31 -4.84 -4.87
N ILE A 141 -1.03 -3.57 -4.61
CA ILE A 141 -1.99 -2.61 -4.06
C ILE A 141 -1.85 -1.25 -4.74
N ASP A 142 -2.98 -0.63 -5.04
CA ASP A 142 -3.08 0.79 -5.37
C ASP A 142 -3.79 1.47 -4.20
N VAL A 143 -3.16 2.50 -3.62
CA VAL A 143 -3.74 3.34 -2.55
C VAL A 143 -3.66 4.82 -2.96
N GLY A 144 -4.80 5.38 -3.32
CA GLY A 144 -4.88 6.74 -3.87
C GLY A 144 -3.97 6.91 -5.09
N ASN A 145 -2.94 7.76 -4.97
CA ASN A 145 -1.96 8.02 -6.04
C ASN A 145 -0.79 7.03 -6.08
N LEU A 146 -0.64 6.16 -5.08
CA LEU A 146 0.52 5.29 -4.94
C LEU A 146 0.17 3.88 -5.43
N LYS A 147 0.95 3.37 -6.37
CA LYS A 147 0.70 2.08 -7.03
C LYS A 147 1.86 1.13 -6.80
N THR A 148 1.55 -0.12 -6.48
CA THR A 148 2.54 -1.19 -6.42
C THR A 148 2.40 -2.20 -7.56
N TYR A 149 1.40 -2.04 -8.41
CA TYR A 149 1.23 -2.79 -9.65
C TYR A 149 0.92 -1.84 -10.80
N ASP A 150 1.70 -1.92 -11.88
CA ASP A 150 1.42 -1.18 -13.10
C ASP A 150 0.58 -2.06 -14.03
N SER A 151 -0.72 -1.80 -14.08
CA SER A 151 -1.65 -2.52 -14.93
C SER A 151 -1.45 -2.25 -16.43
N ALA A 152 -0.80 -1.14 -16.81
CA ALA A 152 -0.53 -0.83 -18.21
C ALA A 152 0.62 -1.68 -18.75
N SER A 153 1.67 -1.88 -17.95
CA SER A 153 2.80 -2.74 -18.32
C SER A 153 2.67 -4.19 -17.85
N GLY A 154 1.70 -4.49 -17.00
CA GLY A 154 1.51 -5.80 -16.39
C GLY A 154 2.59 -6.17 -15.37
N ARG A 155 3.28 -5.17 -14.81
CA ARG A 155 4.47 -5.38 -13.98
C ARG A 155 4.21 -5.03 -12.51
N PRO A 156 4.48 -5.94 -11.56
CA PRO A 156 4.56 -5.57 -10.16
C PRO A 156 5.75 -4.61 -9.93
N LEU A 157 5.52 -3.58 -9.13
CA LEU A 157 6.54 -2.69 -8.57
C LEU A 157 6.85 -3.06 -7.13
N ALA A 158 5.83 -3.46 -6.36
CA ALA A 158 5.96 -4.15 -5.08
C ALA A 158 4.75 -5.06 -4.82
N SER A 159 4.94 -6.07 -3.99
CA SER A 159 3.97 -7.10 -3.65
C SER A 159 4.13 -7.53 -2.20
N LEU A 160 3.02 -8.02 -1.65
CA LEU A 160 3.02 -8.90 -0.49
C LEU A 160 2.91 -10.34 -0.96
N ASP A 161 3.39 -11.29 -0.17
CA ASP A 161 3.45 -12.70 -0.61
C ASP A 161 2.90 -13.64 0.44
N ALA A 162 1.94 -14.48 0.04
CA ALA A 162 1.45 -15.58 0.85
C ALA A 162 1.80 -16.90 0.15
N TRP A 163 2.54 -17.77 0.84
CA TRP A 163 2.89 -19.10 0.35
C TRP A 163 2.27 -20.18 1.23
N TRP A 164 1.39 -21.00 0.65
CA TRP A 164 0.80 -22.15 1.31
C TRP A 164 1.68 -23.39 1.21
N THR A 165 1.96 -23.99 2.36
CA THR A 165 2.91 -25.11 2.47
C THR A 165 2.42 -26.20 3.42
N THR A 166 3.12 -27.33 3.43
CA THR A 166 2.99 -28.39 4.43
C THR A 166 4.39 -28.75 4.92
N ALA A 167 4.49 -29.53 6.01
CA ALA A 167 5.79 -30.01 6.48
C ALA A 167 6.56 -30.83 5.41
N ALA A 168 5.86 -31.48 4.49
CA ALA A 168 6.45 -32.29 3.42
C ALA A 168 6.63 -31.55 2.08
N ALA A 169 6.19 -30.29 1.97
CA ALA A 169 6.27 -29.56 0.71
C ALA A 169 7.71 -29.17 0.36
N THR A 170 8.01 -29.14 -0.93
CA THR A 170 9.27 -28.62 -1.48
C THR A 170 8.98 -27.36 -2.28
N PRO A 171 9.73 -26.25 -2.10
CA PRO A 171 10.80 -26.07 -1.12
C PRO A 171 10.29 -26.13 0.33
N HIS A 172 11.09 -26.66 1.25
CA HIS A 172 10.67 -26.75 2.65
C HIS A 172 10.83 -25.38 3.32
N THR A 173 9.77 -24.90 3.95
CA THR A 173 9.80 -23.69 4.77
C THR A 173 8.68 -23.80 5.81
N PRO A 174 8.98 -23.86 7.12
CA PRO A 174 7.96 -23.96 8.16
C PRO A 174 6.80 -22.96 8.03
N PRO A 175 5.52 -23.40 8.16
CA PRO A 175 4.40 -22.49 8.35
C PRO A 175 4.56 -21.62 9.60
N GLY A 176 4.13 -20.36 9.53
CA GLY A 176 4.31 -19.36 10.59
C GLY A 176 5.56 -18.49 10.38
N SER A 177 6.38 -18.84 9.41
CA SER A 177 7.52 -18.04 9.01
C SER A 177 7.13 -16.83 8.18
N SER A 178 7.90 -15.76 8.32
CA SER A 178 7.59 -14.47 7.69
C SER A 178 8.82 -13.59 7.43
N LEU A 179 8.60 -12.62 6.55
CA LEU A 179 9.51 -11.55 6.23
C LEU A 179 8.75 -10.22 6.38
N THR A 180 9.36 -9.24 7.02
CA THR A 180 8.86 -7.85 7.05
C THR A 180 9.91 -6.94 6.45
N VAL A 181 9.51 -6.12 5.47
CA VAL A 181 10.36 -5.14 4.82
C VAL A 181 9.86 -3.74 5.15
N SER A 182 10.73 -2.90 5.69
CA SER A 182 10.40 -1.54 6.12
C SER A 182 11.39 -0.51 5.55
N PRO A 183 10.91 0.52 4.84
CA PRO A 183 9.54 0.67 4.34
C PRO A 183 9.22 -0.39 3.28
N TRP A 184 7.94 -0.76 3.16
CA TRP A 184 7.49 -1.64 2.07
C TRP A 184 7.47 -0.86 0.75
N VAL A 185 6.83 0.31 0.72
CA VAL A 185 6.87 1.21 -0.45
C VAL A 185 7.10 2.63 0.00
N ALA A 186 8.07 3.32 -0.59
CA ALA A 186 8.35 4.71 -0.26
C ALA A 186 8.57 5.57 -1.51
N VAL A 187 8.02 6.78 -1.48
CA VAL A 187 8.35 7.84 -2.43
C VAL A 187 9.55 8.61 -1.86
N ALA A 188 10.64 8.67 -2.61
CA ALA A 188 11.86 9.33 -2.18
C ALA A 188 12.39 10.29 -3.25
N ALA A 189 13.14 11.30 -2.81
CA ALA A 189 13.78 12.22 -3.73
C ALA A 189 14.87 11.51 -4.55
N PRO A 190 15.07 11.88 -5.83
CA PRO A 190 16.25 11.46 -6.57
C PRO A 190 17.53 11.78 -5.79
N HIS A 191 18.53 10.88 -5.87
CA HIS A 191 19.81 11.01 -5.17
C HIS A 191 19.76 10.97 -3.63
N SER A 192 18.59 10.74 -3.04
CA SER A 192 18.48 10.50 -1.59
C SER A 192 18.88 9.08 -1.21
N ARG A 193 19.01 8.85 0.10
CA ARG A 193 19.23 7.53 0.69
C ARG A 193 18.01 7.12 1.49
N VAL A 194 17.51 5.92 1.26
CA VAL A 194 16.39 5.35 2.00
C VAL A 194 16.90 4.19 2.87
N PRO A 195 16.68 4.21 4.19
CA PRO A 195 16.97 3.06 5.03
C PRO A 195 16.00 1.93 4.70
N LEU A 196 16.54 0.74 4.48
CA LEU A 196 15.77 -0.49 4.30
C LEU A 196 16.12 -1.44 5.46
N GLU A 197 15.10 -1.88 6.19
CA GLU A 197 15.20 -2.92 7.20
C GLU A 197 14.40 -4.14 6.76
N VAL A 198 15.03 -5.30 6.91
CA VAL A 198 14.43 -6.61 6.68
C VAL A 198 14.42 -7.35 8.01
N THR A 199 13.25 -7.78 8.46
CA THR A 199 13.09 -8.63 9.64
C THR A 199 12.63 -10.01 9.21
N ALA A 200 13.41 -11.05 9.54
CA ALA A 200 13.07 -12.45 9.31
C ALA A 200 12.62 -13.11 10.61
N ALA A 201 11.48 -13.81 10.57
CA ALA A 201 10.96 -14.57 11.70
C ALA A 201 10.52 -15.97 11.25
N GLY A 202 10.77 -16.94 12.09
CA GLY A 202 10.25 -18.30 12.00
C GLY A 202 9.15 -18.54 13.02
N PRO A 203 8.64 -19.77 13.15
CA PRO A 203 7.55 -20.07 14.06
C PRO A 203 7.93 -19.87 15.54
N ALA A 204 9.22 -19.98 15.85
CA ALA A 204 9.78 -19.81 17.19
C ALA A 204 10.23 -18.37 17.50
N GLY A 205 10.10 -17.42 16.57
CA GLY A 205 10.52 -16.03 16.75
C GLY A 205 11.57 -15.57 15.73
N PRO A 206 12.34 -14.51 16.04
CA PRO A 206 13.32 -13.95 15.11
C PRO A 206 14.37 -14.96 14.67
N VAL A 207 14.77 -14.92 13.39
CA VAL A 207 15.80 -15.83 12.87
C VAL A 207 17.11 -15.10 12.66
N ALA A 208 18.08 -15.41 13.50
CA ALA A 208 19.45 -14.94 13.38
C ALA A 208 20.19 -15.64 12.25
N GLU A 209 21.23 -14.99 11.73
CA GLU A 209 22.17 -15.56 10.74
C GLU A 209 21.51 -15.98 9.42
N ALA A 210 20.27 -15.52 9.16
CA ALA A 210 19.62 -15.72 7.89
C ALA A 210 20.31 -14.88 6.81
N ALA A 211 20.66 -15.51 5.70
CA ALA A 211 21.19 -14.81 4.53
C ALA A 211 20.05 -14.10 3.80
N VAL A 212 20.08 -12.77 3.77
CA VAL A 212 19.12 -11.91 3.08
C VAL A 212 19.72 -11.46 1.77
N THR A 213 19.21 -11.99 0.66
CA THR A 213 19.59 -11.59 -0.69
C THR A 213 18.62 -10.53 -1.21
N ILE A 214 19.17 -9.39 -1.61
CA ILE A 214 18.44 -8.24 -2.13
C ILE A 214 18.85 -8.03 -3.58
N THR A 215 17.91 -8.13 -4.51
CA THR A 215 18.15 -8.04 -5.96
C THR A 215 17.19 -7.02 -6.58
N SER A 216 17.63 -6.30 -7.62
CA SER A 216 16.72 -5.44 -8.40
C SER A 216 16.76 -5.90 -9.86
N PRO A 217 15.60 -6.12 -10.52
CA PRO A 217 15.56 -6.49 -11.93
C PRO A 217 15.94 -5.32 -12.87
N LEU A 218 16.10 -4.10 -12.35
CA LEU A 218 16.48 -2.90 -13.12
C LEU A 218 17.97 -2.54 -12.96
N LEU A 219 18.83 -3.52 -12.69
CA LEU A 219 20.25 -3.31 -12.40
C LEU A 219 20.99 -2.58 -13.53
N GLY A 220 21.62 -1.47 -13.15
CA GLY A 220 22.33 -0.50 -14.00
C GLY A 220 22.29 0.94 -13.46
N GLN A 221 21.34 1.27 -12.57
CA GLN A 221 21.09 2.68 -12.18
C GLN A 221 21.07 3.01 -10.67
N SER A 222 21.23 2.03 -9.78
CA SER A 222 21.26 2.26 -8.31
C SER A 222 22.66 1.96 -7.75
N ALA A 223 23.35 3.00 -7.26
CA ALA A 223 24.67 2.86 -6.64
C ALA A 223 24.60 1.99 -5.37
N GLY A 224 25.30 0.85 -5.37
CA GLY A 224 25.46 -0.02 -4.19
C GLY A 224 24.81 -1.41 -4.27
N MET A 225 24.11 -1.75 -5.36
CA MET A 225 23.70 -3.13 -5.64
C MET A 225 24.56 -3.70 -6.78
N THR A 226 25.16 -4.88 -6.57
CA THR A 226 25.91 -5.56 -7.64
C THR A 226 24.94 -6.23 -8.61
N ALA A 227 25.41 -6.63 -9.80
CA ALA A 227 24.64 -7.43 -10.75
C ALA A 227 24.04 -8.71 -10.12
N ASN A 228 24.68 -9.22 -9.06
CA ASN A 228 24.28 -10.42 -8.32
C ASN A 228 23.43 -10.10 -7.07
N GLY A 229 23.05 -8.85 -6.87
CA GLY A 229 22.39 -8.36 -5.67
C GLY A 229 23.34 -7.97 -4.53
N THR A 230 22.77 -7.67 -3.37
CA THR A 230 23.47 -7.43 -2.11
C THR A 230 23.07 -8.52 -1.13
N MET A 231 24.05 -9.11 -0.45
CA MET A 231 23.80 -10.10 0.59
C MET A 231 24.04 -9.47 1.96
N LEU A 232 23.07 -9.62 2.85
CA LEU A 232 23.15 -9.23 4.25
C LEU A 232 22.92 -10.48 5.11
N THR A 233 23.29 -10.39 6.39
CA THR A 233 23.00 -11.43 7.38
C THR A 233 22.17 -10.83 8.50
N THR A 234 21.13 -11.51 8.94
CA THR A 234 20.31 -11.03 10.07
C THR A 234 21.09 -11.08 11.38
N SER A 235 20.88 -10.07 12.22
CA SER A 235 21.36 -10.02 13.59
C SER A 235 20.65 -11.05 14.48
N ARG A 236 21.03 -11.12 15.77
CA ARG A 236 20.34 -11.94 16.78
C ARG A 236 18.85 -11.59 16.95
N THR A 237 18.44 -10.38 16.56
CA THR A 237 17.04 -9.94 16.58
C THR A 237 16.31 -10.20 15.26
N GLY A 238 16.91 -10.96 14.35
CA GLY A 238 16.34 -11.29 13.04
C GLY A 238 16.38 -10.14 12.03
N GLN A 239 17.17 -9.09 12.28
CA GLN A 239 17.17 -7.87 11.48
C GLN A 239 18.41 -7.76 10.59
N ALA A 240 18.21 -7.40 9.32
CA ALA A 240 19.25 -6.96 8.41
C ALA A 240 18.92 -5.55 7.90
N ARG A 241 19.93 -4.67 7.79
CA ARG A 241 19.74 -3.27 7.40
C ARG A 241 20.68 -2.88 6.27
N MET A 242 20.20 -2.05 5.37
CA MET A 242 21.03 -1.35 4.39
C MET A 242 20.49 0.03 4.08
N SER A 243 21.30 0.85 3.41
CA SER A 243 20.88 2.12 2.85
C SER A 243 20.87 2.02 1.33
N LEU A 244 19.70 2.21 0.73
CA LEU A 244 19.53 2.22 -0.72
C LEU A 244 19.72 3.65 -1.24
N ALA A 245 20.64 3.83 -2.18
CA ALA A 245 20.81 5.09 -2.88
C ALA A 245 19.83 5.17 -4.06
N MET A 246 19.03 6.23 -4.09
CA MET A 246 18.11 6.51 -5.18
C MET A 246 18.89 7.06 -6.38
N GLY A 247 18.86 6.35 -7.50
CA GLY A 247 19.32 6.93 -8.77
C GLY A 247 18.29 7.87 -9.39
N PRO A 248 18.52 8.32 -10.63
CA PRO A 248 17.61 9.24 -11.34
C PRO A 248 16.32 8.58 -11.86
N ALA A 249 16.25 7.24 -11.91
CA ALA A 249 15.10 6.52 -12.45
C ALA A 249 13.85 6.61 -11.56
N ALA A 250 12.68 6.44 -12.20
CA ALA A 250 11.36 6.62 -11.60
C ALA A 250 10.93 5.53 -10.60
N GLY A 251 11.60 4.37 -10.55
CA GLY A 251 11.23 3.29 -9.63
C GLY A 251 12.30 2.19 -9.50
N TYR A 252 12.48 1.67 -8.29
CA TYR A 252 13.41 0.59 -7.96
C TYR A 252 12.63 -0.56 -7.30
N PRO A 253 12.08 -1.50 -8.08
CA PRO A 253 11.56 -2.75 -7.52
C PRO A 253 12.72 -3.54 -6.93
N VAL A 254 12.50 -4.09 -5.73
CA VAL A 254 13.48 -4.88 -5.01
C VAL A 254 12.89 -6.23 -4.64
N ARG A 255 13.56 -7.30 -5.04
CA ARG A 255 13.26 -8.67 -4.64
C ARG A 255 14.14 -9.06 -3.46
N ILE A 256 13.50 -9.53 -2.38
CA ILE A 256 14.18 -9.88 -1.12
C ILE A 256 13.87 -11.33 -0.77
N VAL A 257 14.91 -12.13 -0.58
CA VAL A 257 14.78 -13.52 -0.15
C VAL A 257 15.62 -13.71 1.11
N ALA A 258 15.01 -14.20 2.18
CA ALA A 258 15.72 -14.64 3.36
C ALA A 258 15.88 -16.17 3.32
N THR A 259 17.10 -16.65 3.51
CA THR A 259 17.43 -18.07 3.63
C THR A 259 17.93 -18.32 5.03
N TRP A 260 17.25 -19.16 5.80
CA TRP A 260 17.67 -19.55 7.15
C TRP A 260 18.90 -20.45 7.12
N PRO A 261 19.59 -20.62 8.26
CA PRO A 261 20.74 -21.52 8.37
C PRO A 261 20.45 -22.98 8.00
N ASP A 262 19.21 -23.45 8.21
CA ASP A 262 18.77 -24.80 7.84
C ASP A 262 18.39 -24.96 6.35
N GLY A 263 18.53 -23.89 5.56
CA GLY A 263 18.25 -23.87 4.12
C GLY A 263 16.81 -23.57 3.76
N ALA A 264 15.89 -23.40 4.73
CA ALA A 264 14.54 -22.96 4.42
C ALA A 264 14.51 -21.48 4.01
N ARG A 265 13.55 -21.12 3.15
CA ARG A 265 13.57 -19.86 2.41
C ARG A 265 12.24 -19.16 2.48
N VAL A 266 12.21 -17.97 3.04
CA VAL A 266 11.05 -17.08 2.88
C VAL A 266 11.40 -16.10 1.78
N ALA A 267 10.73 -16.26 0.63
CA ALA A 267 10.64 -15.16 -0.30
C ALA A 267 9.53 -14.22 0.14
N GLY A 268 9.70 -12.97 -0.22
CA GLY A 268 8.61 -12.38 -0.99
C GLY A 268 9.06 -12.14 -2.44
N GLY A 269 8.13 -11.91 -3.35
CA GLY A 269 8.36 -11.52 -4.72
C GLY A 269 9.08 -10.17 -4.81
N ILE A 270 8.41 -9.14 -5.31
CA ILE A 270 9.00 -7.80 -5.34
C ILE A 270 8.60 -7.12 -4.04
N ASN A 271 9.41 -7.19 -3.01
CA ASN A 271 8.98 -6.86 -1.64
C ASN A 271 9.16 -5.41 -1.27
N ALA A 272 9.67 -4.59 -2.17
CA ALA A 272 9.64 -3.17 -1.98
C ALA A 272 9.75 -2.42 -3.29
N ALA A 273 9.19 -1.21 -3.29
CA ALA A 273 9.42 -0.23 -4.33
C ALA A 273 9.87 1.08 -3.70
N LEU A 274 10.97 1.63 -4.22
CA LEU A 274 11.29 3.03 -4.03
C LEU A 274 10.92 3.79 -5.30
N LEU A 275 10.01 4.75 -5.20
CA LEU A 275 9.51 5.52 -6.34
C LEU A 275 10.09 6.93 -6.32
N ALA A 276 10.50 7.45 -7.46
CA ALA A 276 10.93 8.84 -7.53
C ALA A 276 9.72 9.77 -7.42
N GLY A 277 9.82 10.76 -6.54
CA GLY A 277 8.83 11.83 -6.41
C GLY A 277 9.46 13.20 -6.33
N ALA A 278 8.80 14.19 -6.93
CA ALA A 278 9.10 15.59 -6.63
C ALA A 278 8.53 15.91 -5.24
N HIS A 279 9.38 16.28 -4.28
CA HIS A 279 8.89 16.93 -3.07
C HIS A 279 8.27 18.28 -3.45
N PRO A 280 7.09 18.66 -2.93
CA PRO A 280 6.74 20.07 -2.87
C PRO A 280 7.78 20.72 -1.96
N ARG A 281 8.69 21.52 -2.54
CA ARG A 281 9.60 22.35 -1.75
C ARG A 281 8.73 23.23 -0.86
N PHE A 282 8.85 23.08 0.46
CA PHE A 282 8.36 24.08 1.40
C PHE A 282 9.22 25.33 1.21
N THR A 283 8.85 26.20 0.26
CA THR A 283 9.31 27.59 0.27
C THR A 283 8.50 28.29 1.36
N GLY A 284 9.02 28.28 2.58
CA GLY A 284 8.61 29.25 3.59
C GLY A 284 8.97 30.64 3.07
N ALA A 285 7.97 31.37 2.59
CA ALA A 285 8.11 32.79 2.33
C ALA A 285 8.28 33.50 3.68
N ALA A 286 9.53 33.69 4.10
CA ALA A 286 9.85 34.72 5.07
C ALA A 286 9.77 36.07 4.32
N THR A 287 8.57 36.65 4.27
CA THR A 287 8.42 38.08 4.00
C THR A 287 8.93 38.84 5.21
N GLY A 288 10.25 39.01 5.29
CA GLY A 288 10.89 40.00 6.14
C GLY A 288 10.75 41.36 5.48
N SER A 289 9.78 42.15 5.92
CA SER A 289 9.72 43.58 5.64
C SER A 289 10.97 44.26 6.20
N ARG A 290 11.78 44.87 5.34
CA ARG A 290 12.55 46.05 5.74
C ARG A 290 11.89 47.26 5.12
N GLY A 291 11.14 47.97 5.94
CA GLY A 291 10.75 49.35 5.68
C GLY A 291 12.01 50.22 5.66
N GLY A 292 12.05 51.16 4.72
CA GLY A 292 12.92 52.30 4.81
C GLY A 292 12.33 53.33 5.79
N MET A 293 13.17 53.83 6.67
CA MET A 293 13.44 55.25 6.88
C MET A 293 14.94 55.38 7.14
#